data_AF-A0A485DBV9-F1
#
_entry.id   AF-A0A485DBV9-F1
#
_cell.length_a   1.000
_cell.length_b   1.000
_cell.length_c   1.000
_cell.angle_alpha   90.00
_cell.angle_beta   90.00
_cell.angle_gamma   90.00
#
_symmetry.space_group_name_H-M   'P 1'
#
loop_
_entity.id
_entity.type
_entity.pdbx_description
1 polymer ?
#
loop_
_entity_poly.entity_id
_entity_poly.type
_entity_poly.pdbx_seq_one_letter_code
_entity_poly.pdbx_strand_id
1 'polypeptide(L)'
;MSSSARASKATPCCRIRCKKQRDYVSANSNRLEHQLQLLQEAVNSKRLTLTEKTAQEAVTPDETARIQSNPLVKQELDINHQLSQKLIAATENGNQLVQRNIKVKNWLDRALQSERDIKEQISVLKGSLLLSRILYQQQQTLPSADELEDMTNRIADLRLEQFEVNQQRDALFQSDAFVAKLEEGHSNEVTPDVHNALLDVVDMRRELLDQFNKQLGNQLMMAINLQINQQQLMSVSSNLKAILTQQIFWVNSNKPMDWDWIKSFPEALKGQFKAMKITVNWEKAWPAVFVAFLAGLPLLLIAGLIRWRLQWLRNYQARLASQVGQLRNDTQLHTPKAILIDLIRALPSCC
;
A
#
# COMPACT_ATOMS: atom_id res chain seq x y z
N MET A 1 -1.66 -44.10 36.55
CA MET A 1 -2.54 -42.92 36.39
C MET A 1 -2.04 -41.82 37.31
N SER A 2 -2.13 -40.55 36.90
CA SER A 2 -1.65 -39.32 37.58
C SER A 2 -0.22 -38.85 37.26
N SER A 3 0.01 -38.47 36.00
CA SER A 3 1.05 -37.48 35.65
C SER A 3 0.66 -36.69 34.39
N SER A 4 -0.51 -36.03 34.41
CA SER A 4 -0.89 -35.10 33.32
C SER A 4 -1.59 -33.82 33.79
N ALA A 5 -1.71 -33.59 35.10
CA ALA A 5 -2.50 -32.48 35.65
C ALA A 5 -1.69 -31.28 36.15
N ARG A 6 -0.41 -31.13 35.76
CA ARG A 6 0.46 -30.04 36.24
C ARG A 6 0.97 -29.06 35.17
N ALA A 7 0.50 -29.17 33.92
CA ALA A 7 0.91 -28.28 32.82
C ALA A 7 -0.05 -27.10 32.56
N SER A 8 -1.22 -27.04 33.21
CA SER A 8 -2.28 -26.07 32.87
C SER A 8 -2.25 -24.75 33.67
N LYS A 9 -1.50 -24.67 34.79
CA LYS A 9 -1.59 -23.53 35.73
C LYS A 9 -0.44 -22.50 35.66
N ALA A 10 0.66 -22.76 34.93
CA ALA A 10 1.81 -21.85 34.85
C ALA A 10 1.69 -20.79 33.72
N THR A 11 0.72 -20.96 32.82
CA THR A 11 0.56 -20.19 31.58
C THR A 11 0.08 -18.73 31.75
N PRO A 12 -0.78 -18.36 32.72
CA PRO A 12 -1.29 -16.98 32.84
C PRO A 12 -0.24 -15.99 33.32
N CYS A 13 0.56 -16.37 34.33
CA CYS A 13 1.56 -15.48 34.95
C CYS A 13 2.70 -15.16 33.97
N CYS A 14 3.13 -16.16 33.18
CA CYS A 14 4.13 -15.98 32.13
C CYS A 14 3.61 -15.05 31.02
N ARG A 15 2.35 -15.23 30.56
CA ARG A 15 1.73 -14.32 29.58
C ARG A 15 1.60 -12.88 30.09
N ILE A 16 1.20 -12.70 31.36
CA ILE A 16 1.09 -11.36 31.96
C ILE A 16 2.46 -10.69 32.06
N ARG A 17 3.52 -11.43 32.44
CA ARG A 17 4.89 -10.91 32.48
C ARG A 17 5.38 -10.52 31.08
N CYS A 18 5.20 -11.38 30.07
CA CYS A 18 5.55 -11.06 28.68
C CYS A 18 4.76 -9.85 28.15
N LYS A 19 3.47 -9.74 28.47
CA LYS A 19 2.64 -8.59 28.07
C LYS A 19 3.13 -7.30 28.73
N LYS A 20 3.34 -7.29 30.05
CA LYS A 20 3.92 -6.13 30.76
C LYS A 20 5.29 -5.72 30.21
N GLN A 21 6.12 -6.69 29.85
CA GLN A 21 7.43 -6.41 29.28
C GLN A 21 7.31 -5.80 27.88
N ARG A 22 6.37 -6.27 27.05
CA ARG A 22 6.05 -5.66 25.76
C ARG A 22 5.52 -4.23 25.92
N ASP A 23 4.57 -4.03 26.84
CA ASP A 23 3.97 -2.73 27.11
C ASP A 23 5.03 -1.73 27.61
N TYR A 24 5.96 -2.18 28.47
CA TYR A 24 7.10 -1.38 28.92
C TYR A 24 8.06 -1.00 27.78
N VAL A 25 8.43 -1.97 26.94
CA VAL A 25 9.31 -1.72 25.78
C VAL A 25 8.64 -0.76 24.80
N SER A 26 7.36 -0.95 24.51
CA SER A 26 6.57 -0.04 23.67
C SER A 26 6.53 1.37 24.23
N ALA A 27 6.22 1.53 25.52
CA ALA A 27 6.18 2.84 26.16
C ALA A 27 7.55 3.54 26.14
N ASN A 28 8.63 2.78 26.35
CA ASN A 28 9.98 3.32 26.30
C ASN A 28 10.40 3.72 24.88
N SER A 29 10.07 2.92 23.86
CA SER A 29 10.29 3.27 22.46
C SER A 29 9.54 4.55 22.07
N ASN A 30 8.25 4.64 22.42
CA ASN A 30 7.45 5.84 22.17
C ASN A 30 8.03 7.09 22.84
N ARG A 31 8.56 6.95 24.07
CA ARG A 31 9.22 8.06 24.78
C ARG A 31 10.48 8.51 24.05
N LEU A 32 11.30 7.56 23.60
CA LEU A 32 12.54 7.85 22.90
C LEU A 32 12.28 8.47 21.52
N GLU A 33 11.26 8.00 20.81
CA GLU A 33 10.79 8.60 19.55
C GLU A 33 10.35 10.06 19.75
N HIS A 34 9.61 10.34 20.82
CA HIS A 34 9.18 11.70 21.11
C HIS A 34 10.37 12.63 21.45
N GLN A 35 11.35 12.14 22.20
CA GLN A 35 12.59 12.89 22.46
C GLN A 35 13.38 13.18 21.17
N LEU A 36 13.46 12.20 20.27
CA LEU A 36 14.07 12.38 18.96
C LEU A 36 13.32 13.44 18.12
N GLN A 37 11.99 13.46 18.15
CA GLN A 37 11.20 14.49 17.47
C GLN A 37 11.49 15.90 18.01
N LEU A 38 11.55 16.07 19.33
CA LEU A 38 11.86 17.37 19.94
C LEU A 38 13.28 17.85 19.62
N LEU A 39 14.25 16.93 19.66
CA LEU A 39 15.63 17.23 19.25
C LEU A 39 15.71 17.61 17.78
N GLN A 40 14.99 16.89 16.92
CA GLN A 40 14.96 17.18 15.49
C GLN A 40 14.35 18.55 15.22
N GLU A 41 13.27 18.93 15.91
CA GLU A 41 12.67 20.25 15.79
C GLU A 41 13.64 21.36 16.22
N ALA A 42 14.37 21.17 17.33
CA ALA A 42 15.39 22.12 17.77
C ALA A 42 16.58 22.21 16.80
N VAL A 43 16.97 21.10 16.15
CA VAL A 43 18.00 21.10 15.10
C VAL A 43 17.49 21.82 13.85
N ASN A 44 16.23 21.58 13.46
CA ASN A 44 15.59 22.20 12.30
C ASN A 44 15.49 23.72 12.46
N SER A 45 15.05 24.20 13.63
CA SER A 45 14.99 25.64 13.93
C SER A 45 16.37 26.27 13.93
N LYS A 46 17.37 25.63 14.56
CA LYS A 46 18.76 26.13 14.55
C LYS A 46 19.35 26.19 13.15
N ARG A 47 19.05 25.21 12.28
CA ARG A 47 19.46 25.23 10.87
C ARG A 47 18.84 26.40 10.12
N LEU A 48 17.54 26.62 10.29
CA LEU A 48 16.85 27.73 9.67
C LEU A 48 17.44 29.08 10.11
N THR A 49 17.64 29.29 11.42
CA THR A 49 18.25 30.52 11.93
C THR A 49 19.67 30.73 11.41
N LEU A 50 20.49 29.67 11.32
CA LEU A 50 21.84 29.78 10.74
C LEU A 50 21.77 30.20 9.27
N THR A 51 20.87 29.58 8.51
CA THR A 51 20.67 29.88 7.09
C THR A 51 20.11 31.29 6.88
N GLU A 52 19.18 31.74 7.71
CA GLU A 52 18.68 33.12 7.71
C GLU A 52 19.80 34.12 8.03
N LYS A 53 20.69 33.79 8.97
CA LYS A 53 21.84 34.64 9.29
C LYS A 53 22.80 34.75 8.10
N THR A 54 23.16 33.63 7.46
CA THR A 54 23.99 33.65 6.24
C THR A 54 23.31 34.42 5.11
N ALA A 55 21.99 34.28 4.97
CA ALA A 55 21.21 35.05 4.00
C ALA A 55 21.26 36.57 4.28
N GLN A 56 21.21 36.97 5.56
CA GLN A 56 21.34 38.37 5.96
C GLN A 56 22.74 38.92 5.71
N GLU A 57 23.79 38.15 6.06
CA GLU A 57 25.19 38.50 5.80
C GLU A 57 25.47 38.68 4.29
N ALA A 58 24.78 37.92 3.44
CA ALA A 58 24.89 38.05 1.98
C ALA A 58 24.20 39.29 1.40
N VAL A 59 23.25 39.90 2.12
CA VAL A 59 22.52 41.11 1.68
C VAL A 59 23.23 42.38 2.15
N THR A 60 23.87 42.35 3.31
CA THR A 60 24.61 43.47 3.87
C THR A 60 26.01 43.05 4.27
N PRO A 61 26.96 42.92 3.33
CA PRO A 61 28.37 42.89 3.70
C PRO A 61 28.70 44.23 4.37
N ASP A 62 28.98 44.24 5.68
CA ASP A 62 29.17 45.42 6.53
C ASP A 62 30.18 46.44 5.93
N GLU A 63 31.09 45.98 5.06
CA GLU A 63 32.13 46.79 4.41
C GLU A 63 31.68 47.46 3.10
N THR A 64 30.53 47.08 2.52
CA THR A 64 30.13 47.49 1.15
C THR A 64 29.00 48.52 1.08
N ALA A 65 28.45 48.98 2.22
CA ALA A 65 27.26 49.85 2.26
C ALA A 65 27.36 51.15 1.42
N ARG A 66 28.59 51.65 1.19
CA ARG A 66 28.86 52.82 0.33
C ARG A 66 29.04 52.49 -1.15
N ILE A 67 29.35 51.24 -1.48
CA ILE A 67 29.68 50.74 -2.83
C ILE A 67 28.48 50.00 -3.46
N GLN A 68 27.48 49.63 -2.66
CA GLN A 68 26.18 49.07 -3.07
C GLN A 68 25.39 49.95 -4.08
N SER A 69 25.75 51.22 -4.23
CA SER A 69 25.16 52.09 -5.25
C SER A 69 25.67 51.83 -6.67
N ASN A 70 26.77 51.08 -6.83
CA ASN A 70 27.24 50.68 -8.15
C ASN A 70 26.27 49.65 -8.77
N PRO A 71 25.81 49.85 -10.01
CA PRO A 71 24.83 48.98 -10.66
C PRO A 71 25.31 47.53 -10.81
N LEU A 72 26.60 47.32 -11.07
CA LEU A 72 27.20 46.00 -11.25
C LEU A 72 27.22 45.21 -9.93
N VAL A 73 27.68 45.85 -8.84
CA VAL A 73 27.68 45.24 -7.50
C VAL A 73 26.27 44.90 -7.06
N LYS A 74 25.30 45.78 -7.33
CA LYS A 74 23.89 45.55 -7.00
C LYS A 74 23.29 44.35 -7.74
N GLN A 75 23.63 44.17 -9.01
CA GLN A 75 23.19 43.01 -9.78
C GLN A 75 23.72 41.70 -9.18
N GLU A 76 25.00 41.66 -8.84
CA GLU A 76 25.62 40.46 -8.26
C GLU A 76 25.09 40.16 -6.84
N LEU A 77 24.79 41.20 -6.06
CA LEU A 77 24.10 41.06 -4.77
C LEU A 77 22.67 40.53 -4.92
N ASP A 78 21.91 40.93 -5.95
CA ASP A 78 20.57 40.40 -6.18
C ASP A 78 20.59 38.89 -6.48
N ILE A 79 21.57 38.43 -7.25
CA ILE A 79 21.79 36.99 -7.49
C ILE A 79 22.08 36.25 -6.17
N ASN A 80 22.90 36.84 -5.29
CA ASN A 80 23.18 36.25 -3.97
C ASN A 80 21.94 36.24 -3.07
N HIS A 81 21.10 37.28 -3.14
CA HIS A 81 19.84 37.31 -2.43
C HIS A 81 18.90 36.21 -2.93
N GLN A 82 18.76 36.03 -4.24
CA GLN A 82 17.96 34.95 -4.83
C GLN A 82 18.47 33.57 -4.41
N LEU A 83 19.79 33.35 -4.40
CA LEU A 83 20.40 32.12 -3.94
C LEU A 83 20.15 31.87 -2.44
N SER A 84 20.23 32.92 -1.63
CA SER A 84 19.92 32.85 -0.20
C SER A 84 18.47 32.44 0.06
N GLN A 85 17.52 32.99 -0.72
CA GLN A 85 16.11 32.60 -0.65
C GLN A 85 15.91 31.13 -1.06
N LYS A 86 16.60 30.67 -2.11
CA LYS A 86 16.58 29.24 -2.50
C LYS A 86 17.14 28.34 -1.40
N LEU A 87 18.22 28.76 -0.73
CA LEU A 87 18.81 28.03 0.39
C LEU A 87 17.87 27.94 1.59
N ILE A 88 17.17 29.03 1.94
CA ILE A 88 16.14 29.05 2.98
C ILE A 88 15.01 28.08 2.61
N ALA A 89 14.46 28.20 1.41
CA ALA A 89 13.38 27.32 0.93
C ALA A 89 13.81 25.84 0.91
N ALA A 90 15.07 25.55 0.54
CA ALA A 90 15.62 24.20 0.63
C ALA A 90 15.74 23.74 2.10
N THR A 91 16.12 24.62 3.02
CA THR A 91 16.18 24.27 4.44
C THR A 91 14.80 23.91 4.99
N GLU A 92 13.77 24.70 4.66
CA GLU A 92 12.37 24.43 5.04
C GLU A 92 11.83 23.13 4.43
N ASN A 93 12.03 22.93 3.12
CA ASN A 93 11.62 21.70 2.44
C ASN A 93 12.33 20.46 3.02
N GLY A 94 13.60 20.62 3.42
CA GLY A 94 14.36 19.58 4.12
C GLY A 94 13.72 19.22 5.46
N ASN A 95 13.29 20.20 6.24
CA ASN A 95 12.62 19.97 7.53
C ASN A 95 11.30 19.21 7.35
N GLN A 96 10.49 19.57 6.33
CA GLN A 96 9.26 18.83 6.01
C GLN A 96 9.55 17.37 5.61
N LEU A 97 10.64 17.14 4.87
CA LEU A 97 11.05 15.82 4.44
C LEU A 97 11.47 14.93 5.63
N VAL A 98 12.17 15.51 6.62
CA VAL A 98 12.48 14.81 7.88
C VAL A 98 11.20 14.36 8.58
N GLN A 99 10.21 15.25 8.72
CA GLN A 99 8.94 14.91 9.38
C GLN A 99 8.20 13.79 8.63
N ARG A 100 8.19 13.83 7.29
CA ARG A 100 7.64 12.73 6.46
C ARG A 100 8.39 11.43 6.67
N ASN A 101 9.72 11.47 6.72
CA ASN A 101 10.56 10.29 6.95
C ASN A 101 10.24 9.62 8.29
N ILE A 102 10.11 10.40 9.37
CA ILE A 102 9.71 9.89 10.69
C ILE A 102 8.32 9.25 10.65
N LYS A 103 7.34 9.91 10.03
CA LYS A 103 5.97 9.36 9.91
C LYS A 103 5.96 8.01 9.17
N VAL A 104 6.58 7.95 7.99
CA VAL A 104 6.62 6.73 7.18
C VAL A 104 7.40 5.63 7.88
N LYS A 105 8.53 5.95 8.52
CA LYS A 105 9.29 4.99 9.32
C LYS A 105 8.45 4.40 10.45
N ASN A 106 7.71 5.23 11.18
CA ASN A 106 6.83 4.77 12.26
C ASN A 106 5.67 3.91 11.74
N TRP A 107 5.18 4.14 10.52
CA TRP A 107 4.21 3.25 9.89
C TRP A 107 4.84 1.92 9.47
N LEU A 108 6.04 1.95 8.89
CA LEU A 108 6.80 0.76 8.53
C LEU A 108 7.10 -0.12 9.75
N ASP A 109 7.58 0.46 10.84
CA ASP A 109 7.90 -0.28 12.07
C ASP A 109 6.64 -0.92 12.68
N ARG A 110 5.50 -0.21 12.65
CA ARG A 110 4.20 -0.76 13.06
C ARG A 110 3.71 -1.88 12.15
N ALA A 111 3.87 -1.74 10.83
CA ALA A 111 3.50 -2.76 9.86
C ALA A 111 4.36 -4.04 10.04
N LEU A 112 5.67 -3.89 10.20
CA LEU A 112 6.58 -5.01 10.48
C LEU A 112 6.26 -5.71 11.80
N GLN A 113 5.91 -4.93 12.84
CA GLN A 113 5.51 -5.49 14.11
C GLN A 113 4.19 -6.27 14.00
N SER A 114 3.19 -5.71 13.31
CA SER A 114 1.92 -6.39 13.05
C SER A 114 2.12 -7.68 12.26
N GLU A 115 3.00 -7.69 11.26
CA GLU A 115 3.35 -8.90 10.50
C GLU A 115 3.94 -9.99 11.39
N ARG A 116 4.89 -9.64 12.28
CA ARG A 116 5.45 -10.58 13.25
C ARG A 116 4.39 -11.13 14.19
N ASP A 117 3.56 -10.24 14.76
CA ASP A 117 2.51 -10.61 15.71
C ASP A 117 1.45 -11.51 15.06
N ILE A 118 1.07 -11.25 13.80
CA ILE A 118 0.14 -12.07 13.01
C ILE A 118 0.75 -13.45 12.77
N LYS A 119 2.00 -13.52 12.31
CA LYS A 119 2.69 -14.80 12.05
C LYS A 119 2.80 -15.65 13.31
N GLU A 120 3.15 -15.04 14.45
CA GLU A 120 3.22 -15.74 15.74
C GLU A 120 1.83 -16.24 16.15
N GLN A 121 0.78 -15.41 16.06
CA GLN A 121 -0.58 -15.80 16.44
C GLN A 121 -1.19 -16.87 15.54
N ILE A 122 -0.94 -16.85 14.22
CA ILE A 122 -1.32 -17.93 13.31
C ILE A 122 -0.64 -19.25 13.74
N SER A 123 0.62 -19.20 14.14
CA SER A 123 1.36 -20.41 14.56
C SER A 123 0.86 -21.00 15.88
N VAL A 124 0.46 -20.15 16.84
CA VAL A 124 0.06 -20.53 18.21
C VAL A 124 -1.43 -20.82 18.33
N LEU A 125 -2.28 -20.18 17.52
CA LEU A 125 -3.75 -20.27 17.58
C LEU A 125 -4.27 -20.72 16.22
N LYS A 126 -4.24 -22.03 15.95
CA LYS A 126 -4.81 -22.64 14.74
C LYS A 126 -6.34 -22.40 14.63
N GLY A 127 -6.76 -21.19 14.26
CA GLY A 127 -8.16 -20.87 13.87
C GLY A 127 -9.04 -20.10 14.86
N SER A 128 -8.51 -19.28 15.78
CA SER A 128 -9.37 -18.45 16.65
C SER A 128 -10.01 -17.28 15.90
N LEU A 129 -11.34 -17.27 15.76
CA LEU A 129 -12.18 -16.26 15.08
C LEU A 129 -11.97 -14.81 15.57
N LEU A 130 -11.58 -14.63 16.83
CA LEU A 130 -11.35 -13.32 17.45
C LEU A 130 -10.12 -12.61 16.87
N LEU A 131 -9.21 -13.37 16.24
CA LEU A 131 -8.03 -12.87 15.55
C LEU A 131 -8.43 -12.01 14.34
N SER A 132 -9.33 -12.49 13.49
CA SER A 132 -9.75 -11.79 12.25
C SER A 132 -10.25 -10.35 12.48
N ARG A 133 -10.96 -10.09 13.58
CA ARG A 133 -11.53 -8.77 13.91
C ARG A 133 -10.47 -7.78 14.41
N ILE A 134 -9.53 -8.24 15.23
CA ILE A 134 -8.40 -7.41 15.69
C ILE A 134 -7.48 -7.07 14.51
N LEU A 135 -7.31 -8.01 13.58
CA LEU A 135 -6.51 -7.82 12.38
C LEU A 135 -7.16 -6.84 11.38
N TYR A 136 -8.48 -6.87 11.22
CA TYR A 136 -9.20 -5.88 10.40
C TYR A 136 -9.09 -4.45 10.96
N GLN A 137 -9.11 -4.32 12.29
CA GLN A 137 -8.95 -3.02 12.95
C GLN A 137 -7.50 -2.49 12.86
N GLN A 138 -6.49 -3.37 12.82
CA GLN A 138 -5.11 -2.98 12.52
C GLN A 138 -4.92 -2.62 11.04
N GLN A 139 -5.60 -3.31 10.11
CA GLN A 139 -5.54 -2.98 8.68
C GLN A 139 -6.05 -1.56 8.37
N GLN A 140 -7.03 -1.07 9.12
CA GLN A 140 -7.54 0.30 8.97
C GLN A 140 -6.55 1.39 9.39
N THR A 141 -5.42 1.03 10.02
CA THR A 141 -4.36 1.98 10.41
C THR A 141 -3.20 2.05 9.42
N LEU A 142 -3.23 1.23 8.36
CA LEU A 142 -2.25 1.32 7.27
C LEU A 142 -2.57 2.55 6.41
N PRO A 143 -1.55 3.36 6.05
CA PRO A 143 -1.76 4.55 5.23
C PRO A 143 -2.30 4.17 3.85
N SER A 144 -3.10 5.07 3.28
CA SER A 144 -3.61 4.89 1.92
C SER A 144 -2.50 5.12 0.91
N ALA A 145 -2.56 4.48 -0.27
CA ALA A 145 -1.55 4.66 -1.31
C ALA A 145 -1.38 6.15 -1.72
N ASP A 146 -2.46 6.94 -1.63
CA ASP A 146 -2.44 8.38 -1.90
C ASP A 146 -1.64 9.21 -0.88
N GLU A 147 -1.41 8.69 0.34
CA GLU A 147 -0.55 9.34 1.34
C GLU A 147 0.94 9.02 1.13
N LEU A 148 1.26 8.06 0.25
CA LEU A 148 2.60 7.63 -0.09
C LEU A 148 2.97 8.18 -1.47
N GLU A 149 3.21 9.49 -1.53
CA GLU A 149 3.68 10.19 -2.72
C GLU A 149 5.02 9.58 -3.21
N ASP A 150 5.12 9.29 -4.52
CA ASP A 150 6.34 8.75 -5.12
C ASP A 150 7.45 9.80 -5.15
N MET A 151 8.59 9.49 -4.53
CA MET A 151 9.72 10.40 -4.45
C MET A 151 10.65 10.32 -5.67
N THR A 152 10.38 9.42 -6.65
CA THR A 152 11.27 9.21 -7.80
C THR A 152 11.53 10.49 -8.60
N ASN A 153 10.48 11.25 -8.95
CA ASN A 153 10.63 12.52 -9.68
C ASN A 153 11.39 13.55 -8.84
N ARG A 154 11.03 13.69 -7.56
CA ARG A 154 11.71 14.62 -6.65
C ARG A 154 13.20 14.30 -6.50
N ILE A 155 13.58 13.03 -6.46
CA ILE A 155 14.98 12.59 -6.40
C ILE A 155 15.72 12.97 -7.70
N ALA A 156 15.07 12.86 -8.86
CA ALA A 156 15.65 13.28 -10.13
C ALA A 156 15.87 14.80 -10.16
N ASP A 157 14.86 15.58 -9.73
CA ASP A 157 14.95 17.04 -9.64
C ASP A 157 16.09 17.48 -8.72
N LEU A 158 16.20 16.89 -7.53
CA LEU A 158 17.29 17.20 -6.58
C LEU A 158 18.68 16.90 -7.15
N ARG A 159 18.81 15.83 -7.96
CA ARG A 159 20.08 15.49 -8.62
C ARG A 159 20.41 16.49 -9.73
N LEU A 160 19.41 16.95 -10.47
CA LEU A 160 19.59 17.98 -11.50
C LEU A 160 20.01 19.30 -10.86
N GLU A 161 19.30 19.76 -9.82
CA GLU A 161 19.66 20.97 -9.07
C GLU A 161 21.08 20.86 -8.50
N GLN A 162 21.44 19.70 -7.93
CA GLN A 162 22.79 19.47 -7.41
C GLN A 162 23.87 19.56 -8.51
N PHE A 163 23.58 19.03 -9.70
CA PHE A 163 24.49 19.13 -10.84
C PHE A 163 24.67 20.60 -11.29
N GLU A 164 23.58 21.37 -11.38
CA GLU A 164 23.63 22.80 -11.72
C GLU A 164 24.41 23.62 -10.68
N VAL A 165 24.19 23.37 -9.39
CA VAL A 165 24.93 24.04 -8.31
C VAL A 165 26.42 23.70 -8.38
N ASN A 166 26.79 22.45 -8.67
CA ASN A 166 28.19 22.07 -8.85
C ASN A 166 28.82 22.79 -10.04
N GLN A 167 28.12 22.92 -11.18
CA GLN A 167 28.63 23.69 -12.31
C GLN A 167 28.89 25.17 -11.95
N GLN A 168 27.96 25.79 -11.22
CA GLN A 168 28.14 27.18 -10.77
C GLN A 168 29.35 27.32 -9.83
N ARG A 169 29.55 26.36 -8.92
CA ARG A 169 30.71 26.33 -8.04
C ARG A 169 32.03 26.18 -8.79
N ASP A 170 32.06 25.32 -9.80
CA ASP A 170 33.25 25.11 -10.63
C ASP A 170 33.59 26.37 -11.43
N ALA A 171 32.57 27.07 -11.95
CA ALA A 171 32.75 28.35 -12.65
C ALA A 171 33.30 29.46 -11.74
N LEU A 172 32.93 29.45 -10.45
CA LEU A 172 33.38 30.42 -9.45
C LEU A 172 34.67 29.98 -8.74
N PHE A 173 35.29 28.86 -9.12
CA PHE A 173 36.50 28.36 -8.46
C PHE A 173 37.67 29.36 -8.58
N GLN A 174 37.78 30.05 -9.71
CA GLN A 174 38.74 31.11 -9.97
C GLN A 174 38.05 32.48 -9.81
N SER A 175 37.85 32.92 -8.56
CA SER A 175 37.11 34.15 -8.22
C SER A 175 37.66 35.37 -8.97
N ASP A 176 38.98 35.55 -9.00
CA ASP A 176 39.64 36.68 -9.70
C ASP A 176 39.39 36.68 -11.21
N ALA A 177 39.47 35.51 -11.86
CA ALA A 177 39.23 35.39 -13.29
C ALA A 177 37.74 35.61 -13.63
N PHE A 178 36.85 35.19 -12.73
CA PHE A 178 35.41 35.44 -12.86
C PHE A 178 35.10 36.94 -12.74
N VAL A 179 35.64 37.62 -11.73
CA VAL A 179 35.45 39.08 -11.54
C VAL A 179 36.06 39.85 -12.71
N ALA A 180 37.28 39.51 -13.16
CA ALA A 180 37.89 40.15 -14.32
C ALA A 180 37.01 40.04 -15.58
N LYS A 181 36.38 38.88 -15.81
CA LYS A 181 35.43 38.68 -16.92
C LYS A 181 34.10 39.43 -16.72
N LEU A 182 33.67 39.64 -15.47
CA LEU A 182 32.50 40.44 -15.14
C LEU A 182 32.73 41.94 -15.44
N GLU A 183 33.97 42.38 -15.21
CA GLU A 183 34.43 43.76 -15.44
C GLU A 183 34.70 44.05 -16.92
N GLU A 184 34.93 43.01 -17.75
CA GLU A 184 35.04 43.14 -19.21
C GLU A 184 33.74 43.75 -19.78
N GLY A 185 33.80 45.04 -20.14
CA GLY A 185 32.68 45.82 -20.66
C GLY A 185 32.17 46.93 -19.73
N HIS A 186 32.63 46.97 -18.47
CA HIS A 186 32.25 47.97 -17.47
C HIS A 186 33.42 48.86 -17.01
N SER A 187 34.52 48.90 -17.78
CA SER A 187 35.81 49.48 -17.39
C SER A 187 35.78 50.95 -16.92
N ASN A 188 34.74 51.71 -17.24
CA ASN A 188 34.57 53.11 -16.80
C ASN A 188 33.93 53.24 -15.40
N GLU A 189 33.33 52.18 -14.87
CA GLU A 189 32.61 52.16 -13.58
C GLU A 189 33.32 51.33 -12.49
N VAL A 190 34.44 50.70 -12.82
CA VAL A 190 35.23 49.85 -11.92
C VAL A 190 36.33 50.66 -11.26
N THR A 191 36.15 51.01 -9.99
CA THR A 191 37.23 51.48 -9.12
C THR A 191 37.86 50.29 -8.37
N PRO A 192 39.08 50.42 -7.80
CA PRO A 192 39.67 49.37 -6.96
C PRO A 192 38.75 48.93 -5.80
N ASP A 193 37.97 49.86 -5.26
CA ASP A 193 36.99 49.56 -4.21
C ASP A 193 35.81 48.72 -4.74
N VAL A 194 35.35 48.97 -5.97
CA VAL A 194 34.32 48.17 -6.64
C VAL A 194 34.83 46.76 -6.94
N HIS A 195 36.08 46.64 -7.40
CA HIS A 195 36.71 45.35 -7.65
C HIS A 195 36.77 44.48 -6.38
N ASN A 196 37.24 45.06 -5.26
CA ASN A 196 37.28 44.37 -3.97
C ASN A 196 35.87 43.97 -3.49
N ALA A 197 34.89 44.87 -3.63
CA ALA A 197 33.51 44.55 -3.28
C ALA A 197 32.93 43.41 -4.14
N LEU A 198 33.27 43.33 -5.44
CA LEU A 198 32.86 42.22 -6.31
C LEU A 198 33.50 40.89 -5.89
N LEU A 199 34.77 40.91 -5.47
CA LEU A 199 35.43 39.72 -4.92
C LEU A 199 34.70 39.22 -3.66
N ASP A 200 34.38 40.11 -2.71
CA ASP A 200 33.63 39.74 -1.51
C ASP A 200 32.25 39.15 -1.83
N VAL A 201 31.54 39.75 -2.80
CA VAL A 201 30.22 39.25 -3.26
C VAL A 201 30.34 37.87 -3.91
N VAL A 202 31.40 37.63 -4.70
CA VAL A 202 31.66 36.33 -5.32
C VAL A 202 32.04 35.28 -4.29
N ASP A 203 32.85 35.63 -3.29
CA ASP A 203 33.22 34.72 -2.21
C ASP A 203 32.02 34.33 -1.35
N MET A 204 31.15 35.29 -1.04
CA MET A 204 29.86 35.03 -0.40
C MET A 204 28.98 34.11 -1.25
N ARG A 205 28.95 34.31 -2.59
CA ARG A 205 28.21 33.42 -3.50
C ARG A 205 28.73 32.00 -3.42
N ARG A 206 30.06 31.81 -3.38
CA ARG A 206 30.68 30.48 -3.26
C ARG A 206 30.27 29.81 -1.95
N GLU A 207 30.25 30.55 -0.85
CA GLU A 207 29.79 30.03 0.43
C GLU A 207 28.31 29.61 0.38
N LEU A 208 27.44 30.47 -0.14
CA LEU A 208 26.02 30.16 -0.32
C LEU A 208 25.80 28.92 -1.18
N LEU A 209 26.53 28.78 -2.29
CA LEU A 209 26.47 27.59 -3.15
C LEU A 209 27.00 26.34 -2.44
N ASP A 210 28.02 26.48 -1.59
CA ASP A 210 28.53 25.36 -0.80
C ASP A 210 27.52 24.88 0.25
N GLN A 211 26.92 25.83 0.98
CA GLN A 211 25.85 25.53 1.91
C GLN A 211 24.64 24.93 1.18
N PHE A 212 24.26 25.46 0.02
CA PHE A 212 23.14 24.95 -0.76
C PHE A 212 23.40 23.54 -1.28
N ASN A 213 24.58 23.25 -1.82
CA ASN A 213 24.95 21.90 -2.23
C ASN A 213 24.89 20.90 -1.06
N LYS A 214 25.36 21.29 0.12
CA LYS A 214 25.25 20.46 1.34
C LYS A 214 23.79 20.20 1.70
N GLN A 215 22.92 21.20 1.62
CA GLN A 215 21.49 21.02 1.89
C GLN A 215 20.82 20.10 0.85
N LEU A 216 21.11 20.27 -0.44
CA LEU A 216 20.60 19.40 -1.50
C LEU A 216 21.06 17.95 -1.30
N GLY A 217 22.34 17.73 -0.94
CA GLY A 217 22.86 16.39 -0.64
C GLY A 217 22.14 15.73 0.54
N ASN A 218 21.88 16.50 1.61
CA ASN A 218 21.10 16.03 2.75
C ASN A 218 19.65 15.68 2.34
N GLN A 219 18.98 16.55 1.58
CA GLN A 219 17.63 16.30 1.08
C GLN A 219 17.58 15.07 0.19
N LEU A 220 18.55 14.89 -0.70
CA LEU A 220 18.63 13.73 -1.59
C LEU A 220 18.70 12.43 -0.79
N MET A 221 19.55 12.38 0.24
CA MET A 221 19.66 11.22 1.13
C MET A 221 18.33 10.95 1.87
N MET A 222 17.67 11.99 2.38
CA MET A 222 16.37 11.86 3.06
C MET A 222 15.25 11.42 2.12
N ALA A 223 15.24 11.90 0.87
CA ALA A 223 14.26 11.53 -0.15
C ALA A 223 14.45 10.07 -0.59
N ILE A 224 15.70 9.64 -0.79
CA ILE A 224 16.03 8.23 -1.07
C ILE A 224 15.59 7.33 0.08
N ASN A 225 15.90 7.70 1.33
CA ASN A 225 15.46 6.92 2.50
C ASN A 225 13.94 6.86 2.61
N LEU A 226 13.24 7.96 2.30
CA LEU A 226 11.79 8.00 2.28
C LEU A 226 11.25 7.02 1.23
N GLN A 227 11.77 7.08 -0.01
CA GLN A 227 11.38 6.16 -1.09
C GLN A 227 11.57 4.70 -0.69
N ILE A 228 12.72 4.36 -0.11
CA ILE A 228 13.02 3.00 0.34
C ILE A 228 12.02 2.56 1.41
N ASN A 229 11.76 3.40 2.42
CA ASN A 229 10.83 3.07 3.48
C ASN A 229 9.38 2.94 2.96
N GLN A 230 8.97 3.78 2.00
CA GLN A 230 7.67 3.68 1.34
C GLN A 230 7.53 2.37 0.56
N GLN A 231 8.55 1.99 -0.22
CA GLN A 231 8.57 0.72 -0.96
C GLN A 231 8.50 -0.50 -0.03
N GLN A 232 9.25 -0.47 1.08
CA GLN A 232 9.20 -1.52 2.09
C GLN A 232 7.82 -1.60 2.75
N LEU A 233 7.24 -0.45 3.12
CA LEU A 233 5.92 -0.38 3.73
C LEU A 233 4.85 -0.94 2.79
N MET A 234 4.89 -0.59 1.50
CA MET A 234 3.99 -1.13 0.49
C MET A 234 4.14 -2.65 0.33
N SER A 235 5.37 -3.14 0.33
CA SER A 235 5.67 -4.59 0.26
C SER A 235 5.10 -5.34 1.47
N VAL A 236 5.40 -4.86 2.69
CA VAL A 236 4.91 -5.45 3.95
C VAL A 236 3.38 -5.39 4.01
N SER A 237 2.78 -4.27 3.64
CA SER A 237 1.32 -4.09 3.59
C SER A 237 0.66 -5.06 2.61
N SER A 238 1.22 -5.22 1.42
CA SER A 238 0.74 -6.18 0.42
C SER A 238 0.85 -7.63 0.92
N ASN A 239 1.98 -7.99 1.54
CA ASN A 239 2.18 -9.30 2.13
C ASN A 239 1.21 -9.58 3.28
N LEU A 240 1.03 -8.61 4.18
CA LEU A 240 0.03 -8.66 5.24
C LEU A 240 -1.38 -8.90 4.68
N LYS A 241 -1.78 -8.13 3.66
CA LYS A 241 -3.08 -8.31 2.99
C LYS A 241 -3.23 -9.71 2.40
N ALA A 242 -2.17 -10.26 1.79
CA ALA A 242 -2.18 -11.61 1.26
C ALA A 242 -2.37 -12.67 2.35
N ILE A 243 -1.60 -12.58 3.45
CA ILE A 243 -1.73 -13.47 4.62
C ILE A 243 -3.15 -13.39 5.21
N LEU A 244 -3.67 -12.18 5.39
CA LEU A 244 -5.00 -11.95 5.94
C LEU A 244 -6.09 -12.52 5.02
N THR A 245 -6.01 -12.30 3.72
CA THR A 245 -7.00 -12.79 2.76
C THR A 245 -7.04 -14.32 2.74
N GLN A 246 -5.88 -14.98 2.77
CA GLN A 246 -5.80 -16.44 2.84
C GLN A 246 -6.42 -17.01 4.12
N GLN A 247 -6.23 -16.35 5.26
CA GLN A 247 -6.72 -16.84 6.56
C GLN A 247 -8.19 -16.49 6.82
N ILE A 248 -8.68 -15.36 6.31
CA ILE A 248 -10.08 -14.91 6.50
C ILE A 248 -11.06 -15.75 5.66
N PHE A 249 -10.63 -16.29 4.52
CA PHE A 249 -11.52 -17.08 3.65
C PHE A 249 -11.75 -18.52 4.13
N TRP A 250 -10.95 -19.05 5.06
CA TRP A 250 -11.11 -20.39 5.63
C TRP A 250 -11.75 -20.40 7.03
N VAL A 251 -12.37 -19.29 7.44
CA VAL A 251 -13.29 -19.31 8.59
C VAL A 251 -14.70 -19.52 8.05
N ASN A 252 -15.21 -20.73 8.27
CA ASN A 252 -16.59 -21.12 8.02
C ASN A 252 -17.57 -20.11 8.64
N SER A 253 -17.97 -19.10 7.87
CA SER A 253 -18.91 -18.05 8.29
C SER A 253 -20.37 -18.44 8.09
N ASN A 254 -20.64 -19.71 7.80
CA ASN A 254 -21.96 -20.24 8.06
C ASN A 254 -21.95 -20.79 9.48
N LYS A 255 -22.81 -20.24 10.34
CA LYS A 255 -23.29 -20.99 11.51
C LYS A 255 -23.62 -22.40 11.01
N PRO A 256 -23.23 -23.48 11.72
CA PRO A 256 -23.66 -24.81 11.32
C PRO A 256 -25.16 -24.74 11.10
N MET A 257 -25.63 -25.39 10.04
CA MET A 257 -27.05 -25.50 9.71
C MET A 257 -27.73 -26.28 10.85
N ASP A 258 -27.91 -25.62 11.99
CA ASP A 258 -28.45 -26.22 13.19
C ASP A 258 -29.95 -26.35 13.00
N TRP A 259 -30.56 -27.27 13.76
CA TRP A 259 -31.99 -27.48 13.69
C TRP A 259 -32.77 -26.19 13.99
N ASP A 260 -32.19 -25.30 14.80
CA ASP A 260 -32.70 -23.95 15.07
C ASP A 260 -32.63 -23.01 13.86
N TRP A 261 -31.63 -23.14 12.97
CA TRP A 261 -31.62 -22.40 11.70
C TRP A 261 -32.74 -22.88 10.79
N ILE A 262 -32.95 -24.19 10.67
CA ILE A 262 -34.04 -24.76 9.87
C ILE A 262 -35.41 -24.37 10.43
N LYS A 263 -35.54 -24.28 11.76
CA LYS A 263 -36.78 -23.87 12.44
C LYS A 263 -37.07 -22.37 12.31
N SER A 264 -36.03 -21.54 12.31
CA SER A 264 -36.15 -20.07 12.21
C SER A 264 -36.13 -19.55 10.77
N PHE A 265 -35.64 -20.32 9.80
CA PHE A 265 -35.60 -19.95 8.38
C PHE A 265 -36.98 -19.62 7.79
N PRO A 266 -38.06 -20.39 8.03
CA PRO A 266 -39.40 -20.06 7.55
C PRO A 266 -39.94 -18.75 8.15
N GLU A 267 -39.60 -18.47 9.41
CA GLU A 267 -40.06 -17.29 10.13
C GLU A 267 -39.31 -16.02 9.69
N ALA A 268 -37.99 -16.14 9.50
CA ALA A 268 -37.16 -15.08 8.90
C ALA A 268 -37.54 -14.80 7.44
N LEU A 269 -37.84 -15.83 6.64
CA LEU A 269 -38.37 -15.67 5.29
C LEU A 269 -39.74 -14.99 5.29
N LYS A 270 -40.67 -15.38 6.19
CA LYS A 270 -41.96 -14.67 6.34
C LYS A 270 -41.74 -13.20 6.69
N GLY A 271 -40.80 -12.89 7.58
CA GLY A 271 -40.43 -11.51 7.93
C GLY A 271 -39.90 -10.73 6.72
N GLN A 272 -39.02 -11.33 5.92
CA GLN A 272 -38.45 -10.72 4.72
C GLN A 272 -39.49 -10.55 3.61
N PHE A 273 -40.35 -11.54 3.36
CA PHE A 273 -41.44 -11.45 2.38
C PHE A 273 -42.52 -10.44 2.80
N LYS A 274 -42.73 -10.21 4.10
CA LYS A 274 -43.68 -9.21 4.60
C LYS A 274 -43.11 -7.78 4.57
N ALA A 275 -41.77 -7.66 4.69
CA ALA A 275 -41.05 -6.39 4.53
C ALA A 275 -40.84 -6.02 3.06
N MET A 276 -40.73 -7.01 2.16
CA MET A 276 -40.80 -6.81 0.72
C MET A 276 -42.25 -6.53 0.34
N LYS A 277 -42.58 -5.28 0.01
CA LYS A 277 -43.89 -4.89 -0.56
C LYS A 277 -44.06 -5.44 -1.98
N ILE A 278 -43.99 -6.74 -2.18
CA ILE A 278 -44.39 -7.37 -3.43
C ILE A 278 -45.90 -7.52 -3.36
N THR A 279 -46.63 -6.66 -4.06
CA THR A 279 -48.07 -6.77 -4.27
C THR A 279 -48.37 -7.97 -5.16
N VAL A 280 -48.21 -9.19 -4.65
CA VAL A 280 -48.66 -10.39 -5.33
C VAL A 280 -50.16 -10.51 -5.09
N ASN A 281 -50.96 -10.25 -6.12
CA ASN A 281 -52.40 -10.48 -6.11
C ASN A 281 -52.70 -11.98 -5.98
N TRP A 282 -52.80 -12.46 -4.74
CA TRP A 282 -52.95 -13.87 -4.39
C TRP A 282 -54.23 -14.49 -4.97
N GLU A 283 -55.29 -13.70 -5.19
CA GLU A 283 -56.52 -14.14 -5.87
C GLU A 283 -56.31 -14.56 -7.33
N LYS A 284 -55.34 -13.97 -8.04
CA LYS A 284 -55.01 -14.35 -9.43
C LYS A 284 -53.92 -15.42 -9.53
N ALA A 285 -53.12 -15.60 -8.48
CA ALA A 285 -52.02 -16.56 -8.46
C ALA A 285 -52.50 -18.00 -8.27
N TRP A 286 -53.54 -18.23 -7.45
CA TRP A 286 -54.01 -19.58 -7.13
C TRP A 286 -54.53 -20.38 -8.34
N PRO A 287 -55.36 -19.79 -9.24
CA PRO A 287 -55.79 -20.49 -10.45
C PRO A 287 -54.64 -20.75 -11.42
N ALA A 288 -53.71 -19.81 -11.58
CA ALA A 288 -52.58 -19.92 -12.50
C ALA A 288 -51.58 -21.01 -12.08
N VAL A 289 -51.31 -21.14 -10.77
CA VAL A 289 -50.46 -22.20 -10.23
C VAL A 289 -51.12 -23.57 -10.36
N PHE A 290 -52.44 -23.65 -10.15
CA PHE A 290 -53.15 -24.92 -10.31
C PHE A 290 -53.19 -25.39 -11.77
N VAL A 291 -53.39 -24.47 -12.72
CA VAL A 291 -53.34 -24.77 -14.17
C VAL A 291 -51.93 -25.15 -14.62
N ALA A 292 -50.89 -24.45 -14.14
CA ALA A 292 -49.50 -24.80 -14.44
C ALA A 292 -49.08 -26.15 -13.82
N PHE A 293 -49.57 -26.48 -12.63
CA PHE A 293 -49.34 -27.77 -11.99
C PHE A 293 -50.06 -28.90 -12.72
N LEU A 294 -51.33 -28.69 -13.11
CA LEU A 294 -52.12 -29.68 -13.85
C LEU A 294 -51.60 -29.92 -15.26
N ALA A 295 -51.05 -28.89 -15.92
CA ALA A 295 -50.39 -29.00 -17.22
C ALA A 295 -48.96 -29.58 -17.12
N GLY A 296 -48.25 -29.31 -16.02
CA GLY A 296 -46.89 -29.81 -15.78
C GLY A 296 -46.82 -31.27 -15.34
N LEU A 297 -47.83 -31.76 -14.61
CA LEU A 297 -47.89 -33.13 -14.10
C LEU A 297 -47.84 -34.21 -15.19
N PRO A 298 -48.59 -34.12 -16.32
CA PRO A 298 -48.46 -35.08 -17.41
C PRO A 298 -47.08 -35.00 -18.07
N LEU A 299 -46.48 -33.82 -18.19
CA LEU A 299 -45.15 -33.65 -18.76
C LEU A 299 -44.05 -34.26 -17.87
N LEU A 300 -44.20 -34.15 -16.56
CA LEU A 300 -43.31 -34.74 -15.56
C LEU A 300 -43.47 -36.26 -15.52
N LEU A 301 -44.70 -36.78 -15.64
CA LEU A 301 -44.93 -38.21 -15.80
C LEU A 301 -44.32 -38.76 -17.09
N ILE A 302 -44.46 -38.05 -18.21
CA ILE A 302 -43.81 -38.43 -19.47
C ILE A 302 -42.28 -38.40 -19.31
N ALA A 303 -41.71 -37.36 -18.71
CA ALA A 303 -40.27 -37.26 -18.46
C ALA A 303 -39.78 -38.39 -17.52
N GLY A 304 -40.53 -38.72 -16.47
CA GLY A 304 -40.24 -39.82 -15.57
C GLY A 304 -40.31 -41.18 -16.26
N LEU A 305 -41.31 -41.39 -17.12
CA LEU A 305 -41.50 -42.62 -17.88
C LEU A 305 -40.41 -42.80 -18.94
N ILE A 306 -39.97 -41.71 -19.60
CA ILE A 306 -38.80 -41.70 -20.50
C ILE A 306 -37.53 -42.05 -19.72
N ARG A 307 -37.32 -41.44 -18.54
CA ARG A 307 -36.14 -41.70 -17.72
C ARG A 307 -36.10 -43.15 -17.24
N TRP A 308 -37.25 -43.69 -16.85
CA TRP A 308 -37.41 -45.10 -16.45
C TRP A 308 -37.12 -46.05 -17.61
N ARG A 309 -37.66 -45.77 -18.81
CA ARG A 309 -37.40 -46.60 -20.00
C ARG A 309 -35.93 -46.53 -20.44
N LEU A 310 -35.29 -45.36 -20.33
CA LEU A 310 -33.86 -45.18 -20.60
C LEU A 310 -32.98 -45.87 -19.55
N GLN A 311 -33.41 -45.92 -18.29
CA GLN A 311 -32.73 -46.70 -17.25
C GLN A 311 -32.83 -48.20 -17.55
N TRP A 312 -34.00 -48.68 -17.97
CA TRP A 312 -34.20 -50.08 -18.36
C TRP A 312 -33.35 -50.47 -19.58
N LEU A 313 -33.29 -49.61 -20.61
CA LEU A 313 -32.42 -49.83 -21.78
C LEU A 313 -30.94 -49.89 -21.40
N ARG A 314 -30.48 -49.02 -20.49
CA ARG A 314 -29.11 -49.04 -19.97
C ARG A 314 -28.81 -50.31 -19.19
N ASN A 315 -29.74 -50.79 -18.37
CA ASN A 315 -29.60 -52.05 -17.66
C ASN A 315 -29.63 -53.26 -18.60
N TYR A 316 -30.40 -53.19 -19.69
CA TYR A 316 -30.43 -54.22 -20.73
C TYR A 316 -29.13 -54.26 -21.53
N GLN A 317 -28.55 -53.09 -21.87
CA GLN A 317 -27.23 -52.99 -22.47
C GLN A 317 -26.13 -53.47 -21.52
N ALA A 318 -26.21 -53.17 -20.22
CA ALA A 318 -25.27 -53.69 -19.23
C ALA A 318 -25.35 -55.22 -19.10
N ARG A 319 -26.54 -55.82 -19.23
CA ARG A 319 -26.71 -57.28 -19.30
C ARG A 319 -26.11 -57.88 -20.58
N LEU A 320 -26.27 -57.23 -21.73
CA LEU A 320 -25.61 -57.66 -22.97
C LEU A 320 -24.09 -57.50 -22.89
N ALA A 321 -23.58 -56.42 -22.30
CA ALA A 321 -22.15 -56.20 -22.09
C ALA A 321 -21.54 -57.23 -21.13
N SER A 322 -22.30 -57.67 -20.11
CA SER A 322 -21.89 -58.76 -19.21
C SER A 322 -21.90 -60.16 -19.86
N GLN A 323 -22.46 -60.29 -21.07
CA GLN A 323 -22.41 -61.51 -21.88
C GLN A 323 -21.31 -61.47 -22.95
N VAL A 324 -20.55 -60.38 -23.07
CA VAL A 324 -19.35 -60.32 -23.93
C VAL A 324 -18.13 -60.64 -23.07
N GLY A 325 -17.95 -61.93 -22.81
CA GLY A 325 -16.85 -62.46 -21.99
C GLY A 325 -16.82 -63.99 -21.89
N GLN A 326 -17.55 -64.70 -22.76
CA GLN A 326 -17.50 -66.15 -22.91
C GLN A 326 -17.35 -66.51 -24.40
N LEU A 327 -16.29 -67.26 -24.70
CA LEU A 327 -15.77 -67.62 -26.02
C LEU A 327 -16.65 -68.64 -26.77
N ARG A 328 -17.98 -68.46 -26.87
CA ARG A 328 -18.83 -69.42 -27.61
C ARG A 328 -20.20 -68.93 -28.04
N ASN A 329 -20.33 -67.72 -28.55
CA ASN A 329 -21.38 -67.34 -29.51
C ASN A 329 -21.02 -66.01 -30.17
N ASP A 330 -20.33 -66.12 -31.29
CA ASP A 330 -20.00 -65.01 -32.18
C ASP A 330 -21.17 -64.79 -33.14
N THR A 331 -21.71 -63.57 -33.21
CA THR A 331 -22.54 -63.18 -34.35
C THR A 331 -22.40 -61.67 -34.59
N GLN A 332 -21.81 -61.34 -35.74
CA GLN A 332 -21.29 -60.02 -36.17
C GLN A 332 -22.38 -58.97 -36.49
N LEU A 333 -23.47 -58.91 -35.72
CA LEU A 333 -24.62 -58.03 -35.99
C LEU A 333 -24.93 -57.02 -34.88
N HIS A 334 -24.11 -56.97 -33.82
CA HIS A 334 -24.30 -56.03 -32.71
C HIS A 334 -23.58 -54.69 -32.90
N THR A 335 -22.48 -54.65 -33.66
CA THR A 335 -21.71 -53.43 -33.95
C THR A 335 -22.46 -52.40 -34.81
N PRO A 336 -23.19 -52.77 -35.90
CA PRO A 336 -23.96 -51.79 -36.65
C PRO A 336 -25.21 -51.29 -35.90
N LYS A 337 -25.81 -52.12 -35.02
CA LYS A 337 -26.94 -51.71 -34.17
C LYS A 337 -26.55 -50.72 -33.08
N ALA A 338 -25.36 -50.84 -32.51
CA ALA A 338 -24.85 -49.89 -31.52
C ALA A 338 -24.64 -48.50 -32.14
N ILE A 339 -24.05 -48.45 -33.34
CA ILE A 339 -23.82 -47.20 -34.09
C ILE A 339 -25.16 -46.52 -34.47
N LEU A 340 -26.19 -47.28 -34.86
CA LEU A 340 -27.50 -46.73 -35.19
C LEU A 340 -28.19 -46.07 -33.98
N ILE A 341 -28.04 -46.64 -32.78
CA ILE A 341 -28.62 -46.10 -31.54
C ILE A 341 -27.88 -44.82 -31.11
N ASP A 342 -26.56 -44.75 -31.28
CA ASP A 342 -25.79 -43.54 -31.03
C ASP A 342 -26.11 -42.41 -32.04
N LEU A 343 -26.38 -42.75 -33.31
CA LEU A 343 -26.80 -41.78 -34.32
C LEU A 343 -28.17 -41.15 -33.99
N ILE A 344 -29.14 -41.93 -33.50
CA ILE A 344 -30.45 -41.43 -33.05
C ILE A 344 -30.32 -40.54 -31.80
N ARG A 345 -29.33 -40.82 -30.95
CA ARG A 345 -29.08 -40.06 -29.72
C ARG A 345 -28.37 -38.72 -29.96
N ALA A 346 -27.64 -38.57 -31.07
CA ALA A 346 -26.95 -37.34 -31.44
C ALA A 346 -27.84 -36.29 -32.15
N LEU A 347 -29.08 -36.63 -32.52
CA LEU A 347 -29.95 -35.78 -33.34
C LEU A 347 -30.88 -34.78 -32.63
N PRO A 348 -30.99 -34.66 -31.28
CA PRO A 348 -31.73 -33.57 -30.67
C PRO A 348 -30.85 -32.68 -29.76
N SER A 349 -29.71 -32.20 -30.29
CA SER A 349 -28.96 -31.07 -29.71
C SER A 349 -28.46 -30.09 -30.78
N CYS A 350 -29.18 -29.98 -31.89
CA CYS A 350 -29.08 -28.90 -32.87
C CYS A 350 -30.49 -28.43 -33.25
N CYS A 351 -31.13 -27.68 -32.35
CA CYS A 351 -32.14 -26.66 -32.61
C CYS A 351 -32.41 -25.89 -31.32
#